data_AF-A0A956E3W1-F1
#
_entry.id   AF-A0A956E3W1-F1
#
_cell.length_a   1.000
_cell.length_b   1.000
_cell.length_c   1.000
_cell.angle_alpha   90.00
_cell.angle_beta   90.00
_cell.angle_gamma   90.00
#
_symmetry.space_group_name_H-M   'P 1'
#
loop_
_entity.id
_entity.type
_entity.pdbx_description
1 polymer ?
#
loop_
_entity_poly.entity_id
_entity_poly.type
_entity_poly.pdbx_seq_one_letter_code
_entity_poly.pdbx_strand_id
1 'polypeptide(L)'
;MNTVTLYRPVGPVELQRIRERNNLGFPPRLPEQPFFYPVCTVEYAEQIARDWNTQAGGIGFVTQFDVAQAFLANYQVHRVGASQHREYWIPAEDLPAFNQAIVGSIRVIRRFETRKQAPVVSVHG
;
A
#
# COMPACT_ATOMS: atom_id res chain seq x y z
N MET A 1 -4.30 -21.05 11.06
CA MET A 1 -5.05 -20.30 10.02
C MET A 1 -4.11 -20.06 8.85
N ASN A 2 -4.52 -20.36 7.62
CA ASN A 2 -3.69 -20.10 6.45
C ASN A 2 -3.86 -18.64 6.01
N THR A 3 -2.76 -17.93 5.85
CA THR A 3 -2.75 -16.52 5.45
C THR A 3 -1.87 -16.30 4.23
N VAL A 4 -2.16 -15.22 3.50
CA VAL A 4 -1.32 -14.71 2.43
C VAL A 4 -0.82 -13.33 2.85
N THR A 5 0.50 -13.13 2.81
CA THR A 5 1.10 -11.82 3.04
C THR A 5 0.93 -10.95 1.80
N LEU A 6 0.35 -9.77 1.99
CA LEU A 6 0.16 -8.76 0.96
C LEU A 6 0.77 -7.43 1.40
N TYR A 7 0.91 -6.54 0.43
CA TYR A 7 1.52 -5.24 0.64
C TYR A 7 0.63 -4.14 0.08
N ARG A 8 0.80 -2.93 0.61
CA ARG A 8 0.19 -1.74 0.02
C ARG A 8 1.12 -0.53 0.17
N PRO A 9 1.46 0.14 -0.94
CA PRO A 9 2.11 1.44 -0.87
C PRO A 9 1.08 2.48 -0.41
N VAL A 10 1.46 3.31 0.56
CA VAL A 10 0.58 4.36 1.11
C VAL A 10 1.34 5.68 1.27
N GLY A 11 0.60 6.80 1.17
CA GLY A 11 1.10 8.12 1.56
C GLY A 11 0.91 8.40 3.06
N PRO A 12 1.42 9.54 3.57
CA PRO A 12 1.34 9.89 4.99
C PRO A 12 -0.11 10.03 5.50
N VAL A 13 -1.02 10.59 4.69
CA VAL A 13 -2.43 10.77 5.06
C VAL A 13 -3.14 9.42 5.23
N GLU A 14 -2.96 8.49 4.29
CA GLU A 14 -3.56 7.16 4.39
C GLU A 14 -2.96 6.37 5.56
N LEU A 15 -1.64 6.48 5.78
CA LEU A 15 -0.99 5.88 6.95
C LEU A 15 -1.55 6.40 8.28
N GLN A 16 -1.82 7.70 8.39
CA GLN A 16 -2.46 8.26 9.58
C GLN A 16 -3.85 7.64 9.81
N ARG A 17 -4.67 7.52 8.77
CA ARG A 17 -6.01 6.91 8.88
C ARG A 17 -5.97 5.44 9.26
N ILE A 18 -4.93 4.71 8.85
CA ILE A 18 -4.68 3.33 9.29
C ILE A 18 -4.36 3.31 10.80
N ARG A 19 -3.55 4.26 11.28
CA ARG A 19 -3.21 4.37 12.71
C ARG A 19 -4.41 4.76 13.58
N GLU A 20 -5.28 5.64 13.09
CA GLU A 20 -6.55 5.98 13.75
C GLU A 20 -7.47 4.76 13.91
N ARG A 21 -7.26 3.72 13.09
CA ARG A 21 -7.92 2.41 13.17
C ARG A 21 -7.07 1.35 13.89
N ASN A 22 -6.12 1.76 14.74
CA ASN A 22 -5.21 0.89 15.49
C ASN A 22 -4.38 -0.06 14.61
N ASN A 23 -4.15 0.29 13.34
CA ASN A 23 -3.48 -0.55 12.35
C ASN A 23 -4.20 -1.87 12.05
N LEU A 24 -5.53 -1.91 12.22
CA LEU A 24 -6.36 -3.10 11.98
C LEU A 24 -7.11 -3.06 10.65
N GLY A 25 -7.02 -1.96 9.90
CA GLY A 25 -7.71 -1.86 8.61
C GLY A 25 -7.41 -0.58 7.85
N PHE A 26 -7.74 -0.60 6.57
CA PHE A 26 -7.64 0.53 5.66
C PHE A 26 -8.91 1.41 5.73
N PRO A 27 -8.78 2.73 5.52
CA PRO A 27 -9.95 3.60 5.44
C PRO A 27 -10.81 3.27 4.21
N PRO A 28 -12.12 3.56 4.24
CA PRO A 28 -12.99 3.44 3.07
C PRO A 28 -12.43 4.15 1.84
N ARG A 29 -12.69 3.58 0.66
CA ARG A 29 -12.38 4.23 -0.63
C ARG A 29 -13.31 5.41 -0.86
N LEU A 30 -12.88 6.36 -1.67
CA LEU A 30 -13.76 7.42 -2.16
C LEU A 30 -14.76 6.83 -3.17
N PRO A 31 -15.97 7.40 -3.33
CA PRO A 31 -16.99 6.88 -4.25
C PRO A 31 -16.49 6.67 -5.69
N GLU A 32 -15.57 7.53 -6.15
CA GLU A 32 -14.94 7.46 -7.47
C GLU A 32 -13.84 6.39 -7.59
N GLN A 33 -13.51 5.69 -6.51
CA GLN A 33 -12.46 4.67 -6.46
C GLN A 33 -13.10 3.28 -6.28
N PRO A 34 -13.47 2.59 -7.38
CA PRO A 34 -14.30 1.37 -7.31
C PRO A 34 -13.59 0.16 -6.70
N PHE A 35 -12.25 0.18 -6.60
CA PHE A 35 -11.48 -0.94 -6.08
C PHE A 35 -10.39 -0.50 -5.08
N PHE A 36 -10.02 -1.47 -4.25
CA PHE A 36 -8.87 -1.50 -3.37
C PHE A 36 -7.85 -2.50 -3.90
N TYR A 37 -6.59 -2.06 -3.99
CA TYR A 37 -5.51 -2.79 -4.67
C TYR A 37 -4.39 -3.15 -3.68
N PRO A 38 -4.43 -4.33 -3.05
CA PRO A 38 -3.28 -4.88 -2.35
C PRO A 38 -2.40 -5.65 -3.36
N VAL A 39 -1.09 -5.46 -3.27
CA VAL A 39 -0.11 -6.09 -4.17
C VAL A 39 0.51 -7.34 -3.53
N CYS A 40 0.93 -8.28 -4.37
CA CYS A 40 1.42 -9.58 -3.92
C CYS A 40 2.92 -9.61 -3.57
N THR A 41 3.69 -8.59 -3.94
CA THR A 41 5.15 -8.57 -3.78
C THR A 41 5.63 -7.26 -3.15
N VAL A 42 6.69 -7.35 -2.33
CA VAL A 42 7.27 -6.18 -1.68
C VAL A 42 7.95 -5.28 -2.71
N GLU A 43 8.61 -5.85 -3.71
CA GLU A 43 9.33 -5.12 -4.75
C GLU A 43 8.38 -4.22 -5.57
N TYR A 44 7.18 -4.72 -5.86
CA TYR A 44 6.17 -3.92 -6.56
C TYR A 44 5.63 -2.80 -5.67
N ALA A 45 5.38 -3.06 -4.38
CA ALA A 45 4.98 -2.03 -3.43
C ALA A 45 6.06 -0.95 -3.25
N GLU A 46 7.33 -1.35 -3.15
CA GLU A 46 8.47 -0.44 -3.06
C GLU A 46 8.60 0.43 -4.32
N GLN A 47 8.43 -0.17 -5.52
CA GLN A 47 8.43 0.56 -6.78
C GLN A 47 7.35 1.66 -6.78
N ILE A 48 6.11 1.33 -6.44
CA ILE A 48 5.02 2.32 -6.37
C ILE A 48 5.31 3.39 -5.30
N ALA A 49 5.74 2.99 -4.10
CA ALA A 49 5.99 3.92 -3.00
C ALA A 49 7.13 4.89 -3.31
N ARG A 50 8.18 4.41 -3.98
CA ARG A 50 9.32 5.25 -4.39
C ARG A 50 8.96 6.13 -5.58
N ASP A 51 8.36 5.57 -6.63
CA ASP A 51 8.28 6.26 -7.91
C ASP A 51 7.04 7.17 -8.00
N TRP A 52 5.91 6.80 -7.37
CA TRP A 52 4.69 7.62 -7.38
C TRP A 52 4.47 8.43 -6.10
N ASN A 53 4.58 7.82 -4.90
CA ASN A 53 4.24 8.55 -3.67
C ASN A 53 5.25 9.65 -3.31
N THR A 54 6.54 9.47 -3.65
CA THR A 54 7.53 10.54 -3.43
C THR A 54 7.36 11.73 -4.36
N GLN A 55 6.76 11.53 -5.55
CA GLN A 55 6.44 12.61 -6.49
C GLN A 55 5.21 13.42 -6.05
N ALA A 56 4.18 12.75 -5.50
CA ALA A 56 2.94 13.40 -5.09
C ALA A 56 3.02 14.10 -3.72
N GLY A 57 3.87 13.62 -2.80
CA GLY A 57 3.87 14.11 -1.41
C GLY A 57 5.21 14.05 -0.69
N GLY A 58 6.32 13.78 -1.39
CA GLY A 58 7.67 13.77 -0.83
C GLY A 58 8.02 12.57 0.05
N ILE A 59 7.04 11.79 0.50
CA ILE A 59 7.21 10.63 1.38
C ILE A 59 6.24 9.51 0.98
N GLY A 60 6.74 8.28 0.88
CA GLY A 60 5.97 7.07 0.64
C GLY A 60 6.31 5.96 1.64
N PHE A 61 5.34 5.10 1.94
CA PHE A 61 5.52 3.96 2.84
C PHE A 61 5.08 2.67 2.17
N VAL A 62 5.70 1.55 2.55
CA VAL A 62 5.18 0.22 2.22
C VAL A 62 4.65 -0.41 3.49
N THR A 63 3.37 -0.78 3.46
CA THR A 63 2.76 -1.59 4.51
C THR A 63 2.73 -3.07 4.12
N GLN A 64 2.86 -3.93 5.11
CA GLN A 64 2.71 -5.38 5.03
C GLN A 64 1.62 -5.83 5.99
N PHE A 65 0.78 -6.76 5.55
CA PHE A 65 -0.29 -7.34 6.35
C PHE A 65 -0.62 -8.73 5.84
N ASP A 66 -1.19 -9.55 6.72
CA ASP A 66 -1.53 -10.94 6.44
C ASP A 66 -3.05 -11.06 6.34
N VAL A 67 -3.56 -11.70 5.28
CA VAL A 67 -5.00 -11.84 5.03
C VAL A 67 -5.38 -13.32 4.99
N ALA A 68 -6.51 -13.67 5.57
CA ALA A 68 -7.03 -15.04 5.52
C ALA A 68 -7.18 -15.53 4.07
N GLN A 69 -6.58 -16.68 3.74
CA GLN A 69 -6.64 -17.22 2.38
C GLN A 69 -8.09 -17.52 1.94
N ALA A 70 -8.96 -17.90 2.87
CA ALA A 70 -10.36 -18.17 2.58
C ALA A 70 -11.11 -16.95 2.02
N PHE A 71 -10.77 -15.74 2.49
CA PHE A 71 -11.32 -14.50 1.94
C PHE A 71 -10.78 -14.27 0.52
N LEU A 72 -9.46 -14.40 0.34
CA LEU A 72 -8.80 -14.15 -0.95
C LEU A 72 -9.18 -15.16 -2.05
N ALA A 73 -9.67 -16.34 -1.68
CA ALA A 73 -10.12 -17.36 -2.65
C ALA A 73 -11.27 -16.87 -3.55
N ASN A 74 -11.99 -15.82 -3.14
CA ASN A 74 -13.07 -15.20 -3.92
C ASN A 74 -12.56 -14.22 -4.98
N TYR A 75 -11.26 -13.89 -4.99
CA TYR A 75 -10.70 -12.84 -5.84
C TYR A 75 -9.57 -13.38 -6.71
N GLN A 76 -9.50 -12.90 -7.94
CA GLN A 76 -8.44 -13.25 -8.86
C GLN A 76 -7.23 -12.34 -8.66
N VAL A 77 -6.03 -12.89 -8.89
CA VAL A 77 -4.81 -12.09 -8.97
C VAL A 77 -4.65 -11.59 -10.40
N HIS A 78 -4.60 -10.28 -10.54
CA HIS A 78 -4.36 -9.58 -11.80
C HIS A 78 -2.86 -9.36 -11.99
N ARG A 79 -2.41 -9.38 -13.25
CA ARG A 79 -1.05 -9.02 -13.66
C ARG A 79 -1.15 -7.72 -14.44
N VAL A 80 -0.44 -6.68 -14.01
CA VAL A 80 -0.50 -5.33 -14.62
C VAL A 80 0.87 -4.91 -15.13
N GLY A 81 1.07 -4.83 -16.45
CA GLY A 81 2.38 -4.50 -17.00
C GLY A 81 3.38 -5.65 -16.88
N ALA A 82 4.46 -5.47 -16.10
CA ALA A 82 5.52 -6.47 -15.98
C ALA A 82 5.03 -7.73 -15.23
N SER A 83 5.62 -8.90 -15.51
CA SER A 83 5.17 -10.17 -14.92
C SER A 83 5.18 -10.21 -13.39
N GLN A 84 6.02 -9.41 -12.74
CA GLN A 84 6.08 -9.30 -11.28
C GLN A 84 5.00 -8.41 -10.63
N HIS A 85 4.30 -7.60 -11.43
CA HIS A 85 3.28 -6.67 -10.94
C HIS A 85 1.96 -7.41 -10.77
N ARG A 86 1.82 -8.02 -9.60
CA ARG A 86 0.64 -8.81 -9.23
C ARG A 86 -0.14 -8.12 -8.14
N GLU A 87 -1.45 -8.03 -8.33
CA GLU A 87 -2.36 -7.35 -7.40
C GLU A 87 -3.74 -7.98 -7.38
N TYR A 88 -4.47 -7.81 -6.29
CA TYR A 88 -5.90 -8.11 -6.24
C TYR A 88 -6.71 -6.86 -6.54
N TRP A 89 -7.88 -7.04 -7.13
CA TRP A 89 -8.86 -5.98 -7.33
C TRP A 89 -10.05 -6.28 -6.43
N ILE A 90 -10.02 -5.73 -5.21
CA ILE A 90 -11.09 -5.92 -4.21
C ILE A 90 -12.11 -4.79 -4.39
N PRO A 91 -13.39 -5.07 -4.64
CA PRO A 91 -14.41 -4.02 -4.72
C PRO A 91 -14.41 -3.13 -3.48
N ALA A 92 -14.66 -1.83 -3.66
CA ALA A 92 -14.66 -0.88 -2.56
C ALA A 92 -15.69 -1.23 -1.48
N GLU A 93 -16.82 -1.80 -1.87
CA GLU A 93 -17.88 -2.32 -1.00
C GLU A 93 -17.44 -3.51 -0.14
N ASP A 94 -16.45 -4.28 -0.60
CA ASP A 94 -15.92 -5.45 0.11
C ASP A 94 -14.79 -5.08 1.08
N LEU A 95 -14.30 -3.83 1.05
CA LEU A 95 -13.20 -3.38 1.91
C LEU A 95 -13.47 -3.56 3.43
N PRO A 96 -14.71 -3.38 3.94
CA PRO A 96 -15.02 -3.74 5.32
C PRO A 96 -14.80 -5.22 5.64
N ALA A 97 -15.20 -6.12 4.73
CA ALA A 97 -14.99 -7.56 4.88
C ALA A 97 -13.50 -7.93 4.74
N PHE A 98 -12.79 -7.27 3.82
CA PHE A 98 -11.34 -7.39 3.68
C PHE A 98 -10.63 -7.01 4.99
N ASN A 99 -11.00 -5.88 5.61
CA ASN A 99 -10.41 -5.45 6.87
C ASN A 99 -10.65 -6.46 8.00
N GLN A 100 -11.82 -7.12 8.04
CA GLN A 100 -12.09 -8.21 8.99
C GLN A 100 -11.26 -9.47 8.72
N ALA A 101 -10.86 -9.69 7.47
CA ALA A 101 -10.02 -10.80 7.07
C ALA A 101 -8.51 -10.56 7.30
N ILE A 102 -8.10 -9.36 7.72
CA ILE A 102 -6.72 -9.08 8.14
C ILE A 102 -6.45 -9.80 9.45
N VAL A 103 -5.36 -10.57 9.47
CA VAL A 103 -4.89 -11.31 10.64
C VAL A 103 -3.71 -10.55 11.25
N GLY A 104 -3.87 -10.11 12.50
CA GLY A 104 -2.88 -9.29 13.18
C GLY A 104 -2.98 -7.81 12.79
N SER A 105 -1.83 -7.15 12.63
CA SER A 105 -1.77 -5.71 12.36
C SER A 105 -1.04 -5.38 11.06
N ILE A 106 -1.43 -4.26 10.47
CA ILE A 106 -0.75 -3.62 9.34
C ILE A 106 0.56 -3.00 9.85
N ARG A 107 1.70 -3.38 9.23
CA ARG A 107 3.03 -2.95 9.64
C ARG A 107 3.70 -2.15 8.55
N VAL A 108 4.34 -1.04 8.88
CA VAL A 108 5.22 -0.33 7.94
C VAL A 108 6.56 -1.08 7.89
N ILE A 109 6.98 -1.51 6.70
CA ILE A 109 8.24 -2.26 6.51
C ILE A 109 9.30 -1.44 5.75
N ARG A 110 8.89 -0.38 5.04
CA ARG A 110 9.77 0.53 4.31
C ARG A 110 9.22 1.95 4.32
N ARG A 111 10.13 2.91 4.21
CA ARG A 111 9.86 4.34 4.06
C ARG A 111 10.78 4.89 2.97
N PHE A 112 10.21 5.69 2.09
CA PHE A 112 10.89 6.37 0.99
C PHE A 112 10.66 7.86 1.13
N GLU A 113 11.69 8.67 0.92
CA GLU A 113 11.60 10.12 0.92
C GLU A 113 12.43 10.68 -0.23
N THR A 114 11.92 11.69 -0.91
CA THR A 114 12.74 12.45 -1.84
C THR A 114 13.73 13.27 -1.01
N ARG A 115 15.03 12.95 -1.11
CA ARG A 115 16.08 13.86 -0.62
C ARG A 115 15.89 15.18 -1.37
N LYS A 116 15.50 16.25 -0.66
CA LYS A 116 15.76 17.61 -1.16
C LYS A 116 17.27 17.71 -1.33
N GLN A 117 17.76 17.81 -2.55
CA GLN A 117 19.12 18.28 -2.76
C GLN A 117 19.20 19.66 -2.09
N ALA A 118 20.08 19.81 -1.12
CA ALA A 118 20.42 21.14 -0.61
C ALA A 118 20.88 21.98 -1.83
N PRO A 119 20.49 23.26 -1.94
CA PRO A 119 21.01 24.09 -3.00
C PRO A 119 22.53 24.05 -2.92
N VAL A 120 23.19 23.66 -4.01
CA VAL A 120 24.63 23.84 -4.16
C VAL A 120 24.84 25.35 -4.12
N VAL A 121 25.27 25.87 -2.97
CA VAL A 121 25.73 27.24 -2.87
C VAL A 121 27.05 27.30 -3.65
N SER A 122 26.95 27.62 -4.94
CA SER A 122 28.12 27.99 -5.74
C SER A 122 28.60 29.35 -5.23
N VAL A 123 29.46 29.34 -4.22
CA VAL A 123 30.34 30.48 -3.91
C VAL A 123 31.33 30.60 -5.07
N HIS A 124 31.01 31.45 -6.04
CA HIS A 124 32.03 32.01 -6.92
C HIS A 124 32.68 33.16 -6.15
N GLY A 125 33.94 32.96 -5.79
CA GLY A 125 34.86 34.04 -5.40
C GLY A 125 35.49 34.71 -6.61
#